data_AF-A0A0A0BDZ7-F1
#
_entry.id   AF-A0A0A0BDZ7-F1
#
_cell.length_a   1.000
_cell.length_b   1.000
_cell.length_c   1.000
_cell.angle_alpha   90.00
_cell.angle_beta   90.00
_cell.angle_gamma   90.00
#
_symmetry.space_group_name_H-M   'P 1'
#
loop_
_entity.id
_entity.type
_entity.pdbx_description
1 polymer ?
#
loop_
_entity_poly.entity_id
_entity_poly.type
_entity_poly.pdbx_seq_one_letter_code
_entity_poly.pdbx_strand_id
1 'polypeptide(L)'
;MELTLHDIHAESIELALDKARQYRSLLEPEIAESICLDILHIEPSNQAALVVYILALSDQLHHAGKKTQVKAIEEAVMQLQSRYQQHYYTGLLHERRARFMLTQSMARVFAYDYFIEALQFYQMAEKIRPEHNDEATLRWNSCIRTIEREKLKPRPDSKDARLDMES
;
A
#
# COMPACT_ATOMS: atom_id res chain seq x y z
N MET A 1 29.84 24.55 -1.80
CA MET A 1 29.50 23.25 -1.22
C MET A 1 28.74 22.49 -2.29
N GLU A 2 29.29 21.38 -2.78
CA GLU A 2 28.60 20.53 -3.76
C GLU A 2 27.60 19.63 -3.03
N LEU A 3 26.39 19.49 -3.58
CA LEU A 3 25.32 18.69 -3.01
C LEU A 3 25.30 17.34 -3.74
N THR A 4 25.81 16.29 -3.08
CA THR A 4 25.86 14.92 -3.61
C THR A 4 25.39 13.92 -2.56
N LEU A 5 24.81 12.80 -3.00
CA LEU A 5 24.46 11.70 -2.11
C LEU A 5 25.71 10.94 -1.71
N HIS A 6 25.71 10.39 -0.49
CA HIS A 6 26.79 9.55 0.03
C HIS A 6 26.26 8.14 0.24
N ASP A 7 26.97 7.16 -0.29
CA ASP A 7 26.62 5.76 -0.13
C ASP A 7 26.72 5.33 1.33
N ILE A 8 25.77 4.52 1.77
CA ILE A 8 25.86 3.81 3.04
C ILE A 8 26.76 2.59 2.88
N HIS A 9 27.34 2.14 4.00
CA HIS A 9 28.07 0.88 4.03
C HIS A 9 27.10 -0.31 3.95
N ALA A 10 27.45 -1.36 3.21
CA ALA A 10 26.61 -2.55 3.07
C ALA A 10 26.34 -3.22 4.43
N GLU A 11 27.31 -3.19 5.34
CA GLU A 11 27.20 -3.71 6.70
C GLU A 11 26.20 -2.93 7.57
N SER A 12 25.82 -1.72 7.16
CA SER A 12 24.84 -0.87 7.86
C SER A 12 23.41 -1.10 7.40
N ILE A 13 23.14 -1.98 6.42
CA ILE A 13 21.80 -2.19 5.84
C ILE A 13 20.78 -2.59 6.91
N GLU A 14 21.11 -3.53 7.80
CA GLU A 14 20.18 -3.98 8.85
C GLU A 14 19.80 -2.83 9.81
N LEU A 15 20.79 -2.04 10.23
CA LEU A 15 20.59 -0.88 11.08
C LEU A 15 19.77 0.22 10.38
N ALA A 16 20.06 0.48 9.11
CA ALA A 16 19.31 1.43 8.30
C ALA A 16 17.84 0.98 8.15
N LEU A 17 17.61 -0.30 7.94
CA LEU A 17 16.27 -0.85 7.81
C LEU A 17 15.47 -0.75 9.12
N ASP A 18 16.10 -0.98 10.28
CA ASP A 18 15.51 -0.72 11.59
C ASP A 18 15.15 0.75 11.77
N LYS A 19 16.02 1.67 11.34
CA LYS A 19 15.75 3.11 11.35
C LYS A 19 14.57 3.47 10.45
N ALA A 20 14.49 2.93 9.24
CA ALA A 20 13.35 3.15 8.35
C ALA A 20 12.02 2.71 9.00
N ARG A 21 11.98 1.54 9.66
CA ARG A 21 10.82 1.09 10.43
C ARG A 21 10.49 2.03 11.60
N GLN A 22 11.51 2.51 12.31
CA GLN A 22 11.36 3.44 13.42
C GLN A 22 10.77 4.78 12.95
N TYR A 23 11.32 5.39 11.90
CA TYR A 23 10.84 6.66 11.36
C TYR A 23 9.40 6.58 10.85
N ARG A 24 9.00 5.47 10.19
CA ARG A 24 7.59 5.24 9.87
C ARG A 24 6.69 5.21 11.11
N SER A 25 7.16 4.58 12.19
CA SER A 25 6.40 4.50 13.45
C SER A 25 6.28 5.86 14.15
N LEU A 26 7.19 6.79 13.85
CA LEU A 26 7.16 8.19 14.30
C LEU A 26 6.35 9.11 13.38
N LEU A 27 5.64 8.56 12.38
CA LEU A 27 4.91 9.33 11.36
C LEU A 27 5.83 10.23 10.51
N GLU A 28 7.07 9.79 10.29
CA GLU A 28 8.04 10.44 9.39
C GLU A 28 8.30 9.56 8.14
N PRO A 29 7.29 9.36 7.27
CA PRO A 29 7.40 8.42 6.15
C PRO A 29 8.34 8.90 5.05
N GLU A 30 8.58 10.21 4.88
CA GLU A 30 9.52 10.74 3.88
C GLU A 30 10.97 10.38 4.24
N ILE A 31 11.31 10.40 5.54
CA ILE A 31 12.64 9.98 6.01
C ILE A 31 12.80 8.48 5.83
N ALA A 32 11.76 7.70 6.15
CA ALA A 32 11.80 6.26 5.93
C ALA A 32 11.91 5.89 4.44
N GLU A 33 11.22 6.62 3.56
CA GLU A 33 11.34 6.48 2.11
C GLU A 33 12.79 6.70 1.67
N SER A 34 13.40 7.82 2.10
CA SER A 34 14.79 8.16 1.77
C SER A 34 15.75 7.05 2.18
N ILE A 35 15.65 6.53 3.41
CA ILE A 35 16.52 5.45 3.89
C ILE A 35 16.31 4.17 3.07
N CYS A 36 15.07 3.85 2.67
CA CYS A 36 14.83 2.69 1.83
C CYS A 36 15.45 2.86 0.44
N LEU A 37 15.45 4.06 -0.14
CA LEU A 37 16.13 4.34 -1.41
C LEU A 37 17.64 4.13 -1.29
N ASP A 38 18.26 4.54 -0.18
CA ASP A 38 19.69 4.30 0.08
C ASP A 38 20.01 2.81 0.20
N ILE A 39 19.16 2.04 0.91
CA ILE A 39 19.32 0.58 1.00
C ILE A 39 19.16 -0.08 -0.38
N LEU A 40 18.12 0.29 -1.14
CA LEU A 40 17.83 -0.28 -2.45
C LEU A 40 18.87 0.16 -3.52
N HIS A 41 19.59 1.25 -3.29
CA HIS A 41 20.73 1.64 -4.11
C HIS A 41 21.88 0.64 -3.97
N ILE A 42 22.18 0.21 -2.75
CA ILE A 42 23.26 -0.74 -2.44
C ILE A 42 22.82 -2.19 -2.72
N GLU A 43 21.61 -2.56 -2.32
CA GLU A 43 21.05 -3.91 -2.49
C GLU A 43 19.63 -3.84 -3.11
N PRO A 44 19.53 -3.75 -4.46
CA PRO A 44 18.25 -3.55 -5.16
C PRO A 44 17.21 -4.64 -4.93
N SER A 45 17.64 -5.85 -4.56
CA SER A 45 16.76 -7.00 -4.34
C SER A 45 16.35 -7.21 -2.88
N ASN A 46 16.73 -6.30 -1.97
CA ASN A 46 16.42 -6.41 -0.54
C ASN A 46 14.90 -6.38 -0.30
N GLN A 47 14.33 -7.55 -0.03
CA GLN A 47 12.88 -7.74 0.10
C GLN A 47 12.29 -6.97 1.29
N ALA A 48 13.05 -6.85 2.39
CA ALA A 48 12.57 -6.16 3.58
C ALA A 48 12.55 -4.64 3.37
N ALA A 49 13.55 -4.09 2.65
CA ALA A 49 13.57 -2.68 2.25
C ALA A 49 12.44 -2.35 1.26
N LEU A 50 12.18 -3.22 0.27
CA LEU A 50 11.03 -3.06 -0.64
C LEU A 50 9.71 -2.98 0.10
N VAL A 51 9.50 -3.86 1.09
CA VAL A 51 8.29 -3.82 1.94
C VAL A 51 8.18 -2.50 2.69
N VAL A 52 9.24 -2.06 3.36
CA VAL A 52 9.22 -0.80 4.13
C VAL A 52 9.03 0.41 3.20
N TYR A 53 9.62 0.39 2.00
CA TYR A 53 9.47 1.41 0.96
C TYR A 53 8.02 1.53 0.48
N ILE A 54 7.40 0.41 0.11
CA ILE A 54 5.98 0.34 -0.28
C ILE A 54 5.09 0.95 0.80
N LEU A 55 5.35 0.58 2.06
CA LEU A 55 4.58 1.06 3.18
C LEU A 55 4.80 2.56 3.44
N ALA A 56 6.04 3.06 3.35
CA ALA A 56 6.38 4.47 3.49
C ALA A 56 5.67 5.33 2.43
N LEU A 57 5.73 4.92 1.16
CA LEU A 57 5.03 5.59 0.07
C LEU A 57 3.51 5.55 0.27
N SER A 58 2.98 4.43 0.76
CA SER A 58 1.54 4.27 1.01
C SER A 58 1.04 5.17 2.14
N ASP A 59 1.86 5.41 3.16
CA ASP A 59 1.56 6.33 4.26
C ASP A 59 1.57 7.80 3.81
N GLN A 60 2.16 8.12 2.66
CA GLN A 60 2.16 9.48 2.10
C GLN A 60 1.01 9.76 1.12
N LEU A 61 0.10 8.80 0.87
CA LEU A 61 -1.04 8.95 -0.05
C LEU A 61 -2.16 9.90 0.45
N HIS A 62 -1.83 10.84 1.35
CA HIS A 62 -2.71 11.84 1.96
C HIS A 62 -2.90 13.11 1.11
N HIS A 63 -2.16 13.24 0.02
CA HIS A 63 -2.46 14.18 -1.05
C HIS A 63 -2.88 13.36 -2.25
N ALA A 64 -3.83 13.84 -3.06
CA ALA A 64 -4.31 13.15 -4.26
C ALA A 64 -3.13 12.51 -4.98
N GLY A 65 -2.95 11.20 -4.77
CA GLY A 65 -1.64 10.55 -4.87
C GLY A 65 -1.01 10.95 -6.19
N LYS A 66 0.17 11.60 -6.14
CA LYS A 66 0.87 11.96 -7.38
C LYS A 66 0.96 10.66 -8.17
N LYS A 67 0.52 10.67 -9.44
CA LYS A 67 0.51 9.46 -10.29
C LYS A 67 1.86 8.73 -10.26
N THR A 68 2.95 9.48 -10.08
CA THR A 68 4.31 8.98 -9.90
C THR A 68 4.49 8.11 -8.65
N GLN A 69 3.87 8.46 -7.52
CA GLN A 69 3.98 7.70 -6.28
C GLN A 69 3.20 6.37 -6.35
N VAL A 70 1.99 6.39 -6.91
CA VAL A 70 1.21 5.16 -7.16
C VAL A 70 2.01 4.21 -8.05
N LYS A 71 2.59 4.74 -9.13
CA LYS A 71 3.43 3.97 -10.05
C LYS A 71 4.66 3.39 -9.34
N ALA A 72 5.35 4.16 -8.49
CA ALA A 72 6.49 3.68 -7.72
C ALA A 72 6.11 2.54 -6.75
N ILE A 73 4.93 2.62 -6.12
CA ILE A 73 4.41 1.53 -5.28
C ILE A 73 4.16 0.28 -6.13
N GLU A 74 3.48 0.41 -7.28
CA GLU A 74 3.21 -0.71 -8.19
C GLU A 74 4.51 -1.37 -8.68
N GLU A 75 5.52 -0.58 -9.06
CA GLU A 75 6.84 -1.06 -9.47
C GLU A 75 7.58 -1.78 -8.35
N ALA A 76 7.55 -1.26 -7.12
CA ALA A 76 8.14 -1.91 -5.96
C ALA A 76 7.42 -3.22 -5.60
N VAL A 77 6.08 -3.25 -5.70
CA VAL A 77 5.29 -4.45 -5.48
C VAL A 77 5.65 -5.55 -6.48
N MET A 78 5.85 -5.22 -7.76
CA MET A 78 6.27 -6.18 -8.77
C MET A 78 7.66 -6.82 -8.50
N GLN A 79 8.51 -6.15 -7.73
CA GLN A 79 9.84 -6.65 -7.35
C GLN A 79 9.81 -7.59 -6.14
N LEU A 80 8.68 -7.70 -5.44
CA LEU A 80 8.53 -8.65 -4.34
C LEU A 80 8.54 -10.09 -4.87
N GLN A 81 9.29 -10.97 -4.22
CA GLN A 81 9.43 -12.37 -4.63
C GLN A 81 8.22 -13.22 -4.23
N SER A 82 7.52 -12.85 -3.16
CA SER A 82 6.36 -13.58 -2.67
C SER A 82 5.08 -13.15 -3.39
N ARG A 83 4.42 -14.09 -4.08
CA ARG A 83 3.09 -13.87 -4.67
C ARG A 83 2.05 -13.43 -3.64
N TYR A 84 2.15 -13.94 -2.41
CA TYR A 84 1.30 -13.50 -1.31
C TYR A 84 1.51 -12.00 -1.03
N GLN A 85 2.77 -11.58 -0.87
CA GLN A 85 3.09 -10.17 -0.61
C GLN A 85 2.69 -9.28 -1.78
N GLN A 86 2.87 -9.73 -3.03
CA GLN A 86 2.40 -8.99 -4.21
C GLN A 86 0.91 -8.70 -4.12
N HIS A 87 0.06 -9.72 -3.93
CA HIS A 87 -1.38 -9.52 -3.79
C HIS A 87 -1.72 -8.67 -2.56
N TYR A 88 -1.09 -8.94 -1.41
CA TYR A 88 -1.37 -8.21 -0.17
C TYR A 88 -1.07 -6.72 -0.29
N TYR A 89 0.11 -6.35 -0.80
CA TYR A 89 0.51 -4.94 -0.91
C TYR A 89 -0.20 -4.21 -2.06
N THR A 90 -0.59 -4.90 -3.14
CA THR A 90 -1.52 -4.32 -4.12
C THR A 90 -2.87 -4.00 -3.47
N GLY A 91 -3.43 -4.93 -2.68
CA GLY A 91 -4.66 -4.69 -1.91
C GLY A 91 -4.53 -3.50 -0.96
N LEU A 92 -3.40 -3.40 -0.26
CA LEU A 92 -3.09 -2.28 0.63
C LEU A 92 -3.07 -0.94 -0.09
N LEU A 93 -2.47 -0.87 -1.28
CA LEU A 93 -2.47 0.34 -2.10
C LEU A 93 -3.90 0.80 -2.43
N HIS A 94 -4.76 -0.11 -2.91
CA HIS A 94 -6.16 0.21 -3.19
C HIS A 94 -6.92 0.63 -1.92
N GLU A 95 -6.71 -0.05 -0.78
CA GLU A 95 -7.32 0.32 0.50
C GLU A 95 -6.91 1.73 0.94
N ARG A 96 -5.62 2.06 0.86
CA ARG A 96 -5.11 3.39 1.25
C ARG A 96 -5.71 4.49 0.38
N ARG A 97 -5.83 4.24 -0.93
CA ARG A 97 -6.50 5.15 -1.86
C ARG A 97 -7.98 5.30 -1.53
N ALA A 98 -8.70 4.21 -1.27
CA ALA A 98 -10.10 4.24 -0.86
C ALA A 98 -10.30 5.12 0.39
N ARG A 99 -9.47 4.89 1.42
CA ARG A 99 -9.51 5.67 2.67
C ARG A 99 -9.19 7.14 2.45
N PHE A 100 -8.23 7.45 1.59
CA PHE A 100 -7.96 8.84 1.22
C PHE A 100 -9.17 9.49 0.53
N MET A 101 -9.80 8.80 -0.43
CA MET A 101 -11.00 9.32 -1.12
C MET A 101 -12.15 9.63 -0.15
N LEU A 102 -12.29 8.89 0.95
CA LEU A 102 -13.29 9.20 1.99
C LEU A 102 -13.09 10.59 2.64
N THR A 103 -11.85 11.07 2.68
CA THR A 103 -11.51 12.40 3.22
C THR A 103 -11.82 13.53 2.25
N GLN A 104 -12.06 13.22 0.97
CA GLN A 104 -12.25 14.18 -0.11
C GLN A 104 -13.72 14.19 -0.57
N SER A 105 -14.47 15.24 -0.28
CA SER A 105 -15.91 15.32 -0.56
C SER A 105 -16.29 14.98 -2.01
N MET A 106 -15.51 15.48 -2.99
CA MET A 106 -15.79 15.26 -4.41
C MET A 106 -15.34 13.87 -4.92
N ALA A 107 -14.42 13.21 -4.22
CA ALA A 107 -13.88 11.92 -4.64
C ALA A 107 -14.43 10.73 -3.84
N ARG A 108 -15.23 10.99 -2.80
CA ARG A 108 -15.85 9.97 -1.94
C ARG A 108 -16.65 8.92 -2.73
N VAL A 109 -17.26 9.32 -3.85
CA VAL A 109 -18.01 8.42 -4.75
C VAL A 109 -17.16 7.28 -5.35
N PHE A 110 -15.84 7.45 -5.43
CA PHE A 110 -14.90 6.44 -5.93
C PHE A 110 -14.38 5.51 -4.83
N ALA A 111 -14.63 5.82 -3.55
CA ALA A 111 -14.08 5.04 -2.44
C ALA A 111 -14.58 3.59 -2.45
N TYR A 112 -15.84 3.36 -2.83
CA TYR A 112 -16.42 2.02 -2.92
C TYR A 112 -15.63 1.14 -3.89
N ASP A 113 -15.42 1.60 -5.13
CA ASP A 113 -14.71 0.84 -6.16
C ASP A 113 -13.30 0.45 -5.70
N TYR A 114 -12.55 1.39 -5.10
CA TYR A 114 -11.22 1.08 -4.55
C TYR A 114 -11.26 0.09 -3.38
N PHE A 115 -12.29 0.12 -2.52
CA PHE A 115 -12.42 -0.91 -1.50
C PHE A 115 -12.72 -2.28 -2.11
N ILE A 116 -13.55 -2.35 -3.16
CA ILE A 116 -13.82 -3.61 -3.87
C ILE A 116 -12.55 -4.16 -4.51
N GLU A 117 -11.76 -3.32 -5.18
CA GLU A 117 -10.45 -3.71 -5.71
C GLU A 117 -9.52 -4.23 -4.60
N ALA A 118 -9.43 -3.53 -3.46
CA ALA A 118 -8.64 -3.97 -2.31
C ALA A 118 -9.07 -5.35 -1.80
N LEU A 119 -10.39 -5.56 -1.65
CA LEU A 119 -10.98 -6.82 -1.23
C LEU A 119 -10.61 -7.95 -2.20
N GLN A 120 -10.74 -7.76 -3.52
CA GLN A 120 -10.36 -8.77 -4.52
C GLN A 120 -8.91 -9.24 -4.34
N PHE A 121 -7.98 -8.30 -4.13
CA PHE A 121 -6.57 -8.62 -3.90
C PHE A 121 -6.35 -9.32 -2.54
N TYR A 122 -7.02 -8.89 -1.48
CA TYR A 122 -6.95 -9.58 -0.19
C TYR A 122 -7.51 -11.00 -0.25
N GLN A 123 -8.56 -11.25 -1.02
CA GLN A 123 -9.06 -12.60 -1.27
C GLN A 123 -8.05 -13.46 -2.04
N MET A 124 -7.35 -12.89 -3.03
CA MET A 124 -6.26 -13.59 -3.72
C MET A 124 -5.11 -13.92 -2.77
N ALA A 125 -4.71 -12.97 -1.92
CA ALA A 125 -3.67 -13.17 -0.91
C ALA A 125 -4.08 -14.25 0.11
N GLU A 126 -5.30 -14.20 0.64
CA GLU A 126 -5.83 -15.14 1.62
C GLU A 126 -5.78 -16.60 1.12
N LYS A 127 -6.03 -16.84 -0.18
CA LYS A 127 -6.00 -18.17 -0.80
C LYS A 127 -4.61 -18.81 -0.82
N ILE A 128 -3.54 -18.00 -0.82
CA ILE A 128 -2.14 -18.47 -0.90
C ILE A 128 -1.32 -18.09 0.33
N ARG A 129 -1.99 -17.72 1.42
CA ARG A 129 -1.35 -17.19 2.62
C ARG A 129 -0.42 -18.22 3.27
N PRO A 130 0.73 -17.80 3.82
CA PRO A 130 1.52 -18.63 4.71
C PRO A 130 0.68 -19.13 5.90
N GLU A 131 1.09 -20.25 6.49
CA GLU A 131 0.46 -20.78 7.69
C GLU A 131 0.45 -19.73 8.81
N HIS A 132 -0.69 -19.60 9.50
CA HIS A 132 -0.91 -18.63 10.57
C HIS A 132 -0.74 -17.15 10.19
N ASN A 133 -0.77 -16.79 8.90
CA ASN A 133 -0.75 -15.39 8.46
C ASN A 133 -2.16 -14.89 8.10
N ASP A 134 -2.87 -14.32 9.07
CA ASP A 134 -4.24 -13.80 8.88
C ASP A 134 -4.28 -12.30 8.52
N GLU A 135 -3.15 -11.69 8.13
CA GLU A 135 -3.10 -10.26 7.84
C GLU A 135 -4.08 -9.84 6.74
N ALA A 136 -4.15 -10.61 5.64
CA ALA A 136 -5.09 -10.34 4.55
C ALA A 136 -6.56 -10.38 5.03
N THR A 137 -6.91 -11.34 5.89
CA THR A 137 -8.24 -11.48 6.48
C THR A 137 -8.57 -10.32 7.43
N LEU A 138 -7.60 -9.86 8.23
CA LEU A 138 -7.78 -8.69 9.11
C LEU A 138 -8.03 -7.41 8.29
N ARG A 139 -7.31 -7.24 7.19
CA ARG A 139 -7.48 -6.12 6.25
C ARG A 139 -8.83 -6.16 5.53
N TRP A 140 -9.22 -7.33 5.04
CA TRP A 140 -10.55 -7.57 4.47
C TRP A 140 -11.65 -7.12 5.43
N ASN A 141 -11.61 -7.60 6.68
CA ASN A 141 -12.59 -7.24 7.71
C ASN A 141 -12.63 -5.73 8.00
N SER A 142 -11.47 -5.07 8.00
CA SER A 142 -11.38 -3.61 8.18
C SER A 142 -12.01 -2.83 7.02
N CYS A 143 -11.86 -3.32 5.79
CA CYS A 143 -12.49 -2.74 4.60
C CYS A 143 -14.02 -2.86 4.66
N ILE A 144 -14.55 -4.07 4.95
CA ILE A 144 -16.00 -4.30 5.08
C ILE A 144 -16.62 -3.41 6.15
N ARG A 145 -16.03 -3.36 7.36
CA ARG A 145 -16.53 -2.49 8.44
C ARG A 145 -16.51 -1.00 8.04
N THR A 146 -15.55 -0.58 7.21
CA THR A 146 -15.49 0.79 6.71
C THR A 146 -16.58 1.05 5.66
N ILE A 147 -16.80 0.14 4.72
CA ILE A 147 -17.87 0.23 3.72
C ILE A 147 -19.24 0.37 4.41
N GLU A 148 -19.51 -0.49 5.39
CA GLU A 148 -20.77 -0.50 6.15
C GLU A 148 -20.95 0.80 6.96
N ARG A 149 -19.94 1.20 7.74
CA ARG A 149 -19.98 2.42 8.56
C ARG A 149 -20.22 3.67 7.73
N GLU A 150 -19.51 3.79 6.61
CA GLU A 150 -19.61 4.96 5.73
C GLU A 150 -20.78 4.88 4.74
N LYS A 151 -21.57 3.79 4.78
CA LYS A 151 -22.71 3.50 3.90
C LYS A 151 -22.35 3.65 2.42
N LEU A 152 -21.17 3.18 2.03
CA LEU A 152 -20.71 3.28 0.66
C LEU A 152 -21.56 2.38 -0.24
N LYS A 153 -21.79 2.83 -1.46
CA LYS A 153 -22.60 2.13 -2.46
C LYS A 153 -21.85 2.10 -3.79
N PRO A 154 -22.11 1.09 -4.62
CA PRO A 154 -21.63 1.08 -6.00
C PRO A 154 -22.13 2.32 -6.73
N ARG A 155 -21.29 2.87 -7.63
CA ARG A 155 -21.72 3.97 -8.49
C ARG A 155 -22.79 3.47 -9.47
N PRO A 156 -23.78 4.29 -9.87
CA PRO A 156 -24.86 3.85 -10.75
C PRO A 156 -24.38 3.27 -12.10
N ASP A 157 -23.22 3.70 -12.57
CA ASP A 157 -22.56 3.25 -13.80
C ASP A 157 -21.57 2.08 -13.60
N SER A 158 -21.35 1.65 -12.36
CA SER A 158 -20.46 0.52 -12.03
C SER A 158 -21.11 -0.82 -12.37
N LYS A 159 -20.28 -1.83 -12.61
CA LYS A 159 -20.74 -3.21 -12.89
C LYS A 159 -21.59 -3.77 -11.75
N ASP A 160 -21.28 -3.41 -10.52
CA ASP A 160 -21.96 -3.90 -9.32
C ASP A 160 -23.37 -3.30 -9.18
N ALA A 161 -23.57 -2.02 -9.50
CA ALA A 161 -24.90 -1.40 -9.48
C ALA A 161 -25.85 -2.00 -10.53
N ARG A 162 -25.32 -2.58 -11.62
CA ARG A 162 -26.14 -3.26 -12.64
C ARG A 162 -26.66 -4.62 -12.14
N LEU A 163 -25.89 -5.32 -11.31
CA LEU A 163 -26.28 -6.61 -10.73
C LEU A 163 -27.42 -6.46 -9.72
N ASP A 164 -27.40 -5.37 -8.92
CA ASP A 164 -28.47 -5.06 -7.95
C ASP A 164 -29.79 -4.60 -8.61
N MET A 165 -29.76 -4.10 -9.86
CA MET A 165 -30.97 -3.71 -10.59
C MET A 165 -31.62 -4.87 -11.37
N GLU A 166 -30.90 -5.98 -11.54
CA GLU A 166 -31.35 -7.17 -12.28
C GLU A 166 -31.78 -8.32 -11.35
N SER A 167 -31.69 -8.15 -10.03
CA SER A 167 -32.06 -9.13 -8.97
C SER A 167 -33.32 -8.72 -8.22
#